data_AF-A0A2T0JI77-F1
#
_entry.id   AF-A0A2T0JI77-F1
#
_cell.length_a   1.000
_cell.length_b   1.000
_cell.length_c   1.000
_cell.angle_alpha   90.00
_cell.angle_beta   90.00
_cell.angle_gamma   90.00
#
_symmetry.space_group_name_H-M   'P 1'
#
loop_
_entity.id
_entity.type
_entity.pdbx_description
1 polymer ?
#
loop_
_entity_poly.entity_id
_entity_poly.type
_entity_poly.pdbx_seq_one_letter_code
_entity_poly.pdbx_strand_id
1 'polypeptide(L)'
;MVKVPYGAKLNREQRMAAAAVSGHAERLIQALGRDVDEQTVAELHAITRDPIVYGIELGNVLGRIEKTGWTHLQRLADAYRAAGADLEVADRQRLWVLRQPGIL
;
A
#
# COMPACT_ATOMS: atom_id res chain seq x y z
N MET A 1 -7.84 20.93 11.85
CA MET A 1 -6.40 20.64 11.70
C MET A 1 -6.23 19.43 10.79
N VAL A 2 -5.75 19.63 9.56
CA VAL A 2 -5.51 18.52 8.61
C VAL A 2 -4.31 17.73 9.13
N LYS A 3 -4.55 16.50 9.63
CA LYS A 3 -3.46 15.61 10.03
C LYS A 3 -2.70 15.21 8.75
N VAL A 4 -1.43 15.60 8.71
CA VAL A 4 -0.44 15.31 7.67
C VAL A 4 -0.45 13.80 7.34
N PRO A 5 -0.32 13.37 6.06
CA PRO A 5 -0.23 11.94 5.73
C PRO A 5 0.94 11.30 6.49
N TYR A 6 0.80 10.04 6.90
CA TYR A 6 1.91 9.34 7.55
C TYR A 6 3.13 9.28 6.61
N GLY A 7 2.88 9.20 5.29
CA GLY A 7 3.89 9.28 4.24
C GLY A 7 4.80 10.52 4.28
N ALA A 8 4.32 11.67 4.78
CA ALA A 8 5.14 12.89 4.88
C ALA A 8 6.09 12.89 6.08
N LYS A 9 6.01 11.89 6.96
CA LYS A 9 6.98 11.67 8.06
C LYS A 9 8.03 10.62 7.74
N LEU A 10 7.93 9.95 6.58
CA LEU A 10 8.90 8.94 6.18
C LEU A 10 10.28 9.55 6.00
N ASN A 11 11.33 8.80 6.36
CA ASN A 11 12.68 9.13 5.97
C ASN A 11 12.88 8.88 4.45
N ARG A 12 14.06 9.25 3.91
CA ARG A 12 14.34 9.10 2.48
C ARG A 12 14.26 7.64 2.01
N GLU A 13 14.78 6.70 2.79
CA GLU A 13 14.81 5.27 2.45
C GLU A 13 13.40 4.69 2.40
N GLN A 14 12.57 4.99 3.39
CA GLN A 14 11.17 4.57 3.44
C GLN A 14 10.36 5.13 2.27
N ARG A 15 10.60 6.38 1.85
CA ARG A 15 9.95 6.94 0.65
C ARG A 15 10.34 6.20 -0.62
N MET A 16 11.63 5.87 -0.78
CA MET A 16 12.10 5.10 -1.93
C MET A 16 11.55 3.68 -1.92
N ALA A 17 11.51 3.03 -0.76
CA ALA A 17 10.94 1.71 -0.58
C ALA A 17 9.44 1.69 -0.90
N ALA A 18 8.67 2.67 -0.43
CA ALA A 18 7.23 2.79 -0.74
C ALA A 18 6.98 2.89 -2.26
N ALA A 19 7.73 3.75 -2.95
CA ALA A 19 7.64 3.86 -4.41
C ALA A 19 8.02 2.56 -5.13
N ALA A 20 9.08 1.89 -4.70
CA ALA A 20 9.53 0.62 -5.28
C ALA A 20 8.53 -0.52 -5.04
N VAL A 21 8.00 -0.63 -3.81
CA VAL A 21 6.99 -1.61 -3.42
C VAL A 21 5.71 -1.41 -4.23
N SER A 22 5.21 -0.18 -4.34
CA SER A 22 4.02 0.13 -5.14
C SER A 22 4.19 -0.32 -6.59
N GLY A 23 5.29 0.08 -7.24
CA GLY A 23 5.54 -0.30 -8.64
C GLY A 23 5.77 -1.79 -8.85
N HIS A 24 6.39 -2.49 -7.88
CA HIS A 24 6.54 -3.95 -7.95
C HIS A 24 5.22 -4.67 -7.78
N ALA A 25 4.43 -4.28 -6.78
CA ALA A 25 3.18 -4.93 -6.45
C ALA A 25 2.09 -4.70 -7.53
N GLU A 26 2.08 -3.52 -8.18
CA GLU A 26 1.24 -3.29 -9.37
C GLU A 26 1.61 -4.20 -10.54
N ARG A 27 2.91 -4.39 -10.81
CA ARG A 27 3.38 -5.33 -11.84
C ARG A 27 3.05 -6.77 -11.49
N LEU A 28 3.17 -7.14 -10.22
CA LEU A 28 2.74 -8.45 -9.76
C LEU A 28 1.26 -8.63 -10.07
N ILE A 29 0.37 -7.74 -9.66
CA ILE A 29 -1.07 -7.98 -9.87
C ILE A 29 -1.48 -7.96 -11.34
N GLN A 30 -0.84 -7.14 -12.18
CA GLN A 30 -1.10 -7.16 -13.61
C GLN A 30 -0.60 -8.45 -14.28
N ALA A 31 0.49 -9.04 -13.78
CA ALA A 31 1.06 -10.28 -14.29
C ALA A 31 0.45 -11.54 -13.64
N LEU A 32 -0.08 -11.42 -12.43
CA LEU A 32 -0.57 -12.51 -11.60
C LEU A 32 -2.08 -12.64 -11.81
N GLY A 33 -2.46 -13.49 -12.77
CA GLY A 33 -3.77 -14.15 -12.75
C GLY A 33 -3.93 -15.16 -11.59
N ARG A 34 -3.15 -15.01 -10.50
CA ARG A 34 -3.07 -15.95 -9.35
C ARG A 34 -3.27 -15.21 -8.03
N ASP A 35 -3.60 -15.98 -7.00
CA ASP A 35 -3.78 -15.48 -5.62
C ASP A 35 -2.43 -15.15 -4.95
N VAL A 36 -2.51 -14.42 -3.82
CA VAL A 36 -1.35 -14.05 -2.99
C VAL A 36 -0.80 -15.30 -2.32
N ASP A 37 0.46 -15.61 -2.60
CA ASP A 37 1.20 -16.76 -2.04
C ASP A 37 2.47 -16.31 -1.29
N GLU A 38 3.18 -17.28 -0.71
CA GLU A 38 4.44 -17.03 0.02
C GLU A 38 5.51 -16.41 -0.89
N GLN A 39 5.52 -16.76 -2.18
CA GLN A 39 6.45 -16.17 -3.15
C GLN A 39 6.16 -14.68 -3.32
N THR A 40 4.89 -14.29 -3.43
CA THR A 40 4.47 -12.88 -3.53
C THR A 40 4.96 -12.10 -2.32
N VAL A 41 4.82 -12.64 -1.11
CA VAL A 41 5.33 -12.00 0.11
C VAL A 41 6.86 -11.91 0.10
N ALA A 42 7.55 -12.98 -0.29
CA ALA A 42 9.01 -12.99 -0.37
C ALA A 42 9.57 -11.94 -1.33
N GLU A 43 8.91 -11.74 -2.48
CA GLU A 43 9.27 -10.71 -3.45
C GLU A 43 9.09 -9.29 -2.91
N LEU A 44 8.01 -9.05 -2.16
CA LEU A 44 7.83 -7.78 -1.45
C LEU A 44 8.94 -7.59 -0.40
N HIS A 45 9.26 -8.65 0.35
CA HIS A 45 10.31 -8.63 1.39
C HIS A 45 11.73 -8.45 0.83
N ALA A 46 11.94 -8.74 -0.45
CA ALA A 46 13.19 -8.45 -1.13
C ALA A 46 13.40 -6.94 -1.36
N ILE A 47 12.33 -6.13 -1.38
CA ILE A 47 12.42 -4.67 -1.53
C ILE A 47 12.58 -3.99 -0.17
N THR A 48 11.76 -4.38 0.81
CA THR A 48 11.79 -3.85 2.18
C THR A 48 11.18 -4.86 3.13
N ARG A 49 11.50 -4.79 4.43
CA ARG A 49 10.76 -5.52 5.47
C ARG A 49 10.08 -4.58 6.46
N ASP A 50 10.03 -3.29 6.13
CA ASP A 50 9.49 -2.26 7.00
C ASP A 50 7.95 -2.32 7.00
N PRO A 51 7.31 -2.69 8.13
CA PRO A 51 5.85 -2.77 8.22
C PRO A 51 5.17 -1.42 8.00
N ILE A 52 5.86 -0.30 8.25
CA ILE A 52 5.33 1.05 8.00
C ILE A 52 5.17 1.30 6.50
N VAL A 53 6.11 0.84 5.68
CA VAL A 53 6.05 1.01 4.22
C VAL A 53 4.83 0.26 3.67
N TYR A 54 4.63 -0.99 4.09
CA TYR A 54 3.45 -1.77 3.72
C TYR A 54 2.15 -1.17 4.28
N GLY A 55 2.18 -0.62 5.49
CA GLY A 55 1.04 0.10 6.07
C GLY A 55 0.60 1.27 5.19
N ILE A 56 1.53 2.09 4.71
CA ILE A 56 1.22 3.22 3.82
C ILE A 56 0.60 2.74 2.51
N GLU A 57 1.21 1.76 1.85
CA GLU A 57 0.70 1.28 0.57
C GLU A 57 -0.65 0.57 0.71
N LEU A 58 -0.86 -0.17 1.81
CA LEU A 58 -2.17 -0.70 2.16
C LEU A 58 -3.21 0.42 2.32
N GLY A 59 -2.87 1.49 3.05
CA GLY A 59 -3.77 2.63 3.23
C GLY A 59 -4.09 3.36 1.92
N ASN A 60 -3.11 3.51 1.03
CA ASN A 60 -3.31 4.08 -0.30
C ASN A 60 -4.32 3.27 -1.12
N VAL A 61 -4.15 1.94 -1.13
CA VAL A 61 -5.01 1.02 -1.87
C VAL A 61 -6.43 1.00 -1.31
N LEU A 62 -6.58 0.86 0.01
CA LEU A 62 -7.91 0.86 0.64
C LEU A 62 -8.64 2.18 0.39
N GLY A 63 -7.92 3.32 0.51
CA GLY A 63 -8.50 4.63 0.21
C GLY A 63 -8.96 4.77 -1.23
N ARG A 64 -8.23 4.19 -2.20
CA ARG A 64 -8.65 4.14 -3.61
C ARG A 64 -9.88 3.25 -3.81
N ILE A 65 -9.87 2.04 -3.27
CA ILE A 65 -11.00 1.09 -3.36
C ILE A 65 -12.28 1.75 -2.85
N GLU A 66 -12.23 2.37 -1.66
CA GLU A 66 -13.40 3.02 -1.06
C GLU A 66 -13.86 4.26 -1.86
N LYS A 67 -12.93 5.01 -2.45
CA LYS A 67 -13.25 6.22 -3.21
C LYS A 67 -13.78 5.96 -4.61
N THR A 68 -13.28 4.92 -5.29
CA THR A 68 -13.57 4.66 -6.72
C THR A 68 -14.34 3.36 -6.97
N GLY A 69 -14.48 2.50 -5.96
CA GLY A 69 -15.09 1.17 -6.12
C GLY A 69 -14.21 0.17 -6.88
N TRP A 70 -12.91 0.42 -7.03
CA TRP A 70 -11.99 -0.44 -7.79
C TRP A 70 -11.62 -1.73 -7.04
N THR A 71 -12.58 -2.65 -6.94
CA THR A 71 -12.44 -3.92 -6.20
C THR A 71 -11.33 -4.83 -6.72
N HIS A 72 -10.89 -4.68 -7.97
CA HIS A 72 -9.75 -5.41 -8.52
C HIS A 72 -8.43 -5.17 -7.76
N LEU A 73 -8.33 -4.08 -7.00
CA LEU A 73 -7.19 -3.78 -6.14
C LEU A 73 -7.19 -4.59 -4.82
N GLN A 74 -8.23 -5.38 -4.54
CA GLN A 74 -8.32 -6.13 -3.27
C GLN A 74 -7.12 -7.06 -3.06
N ARG A 75 -6.65 -7.72 -4.13
CA ARG A 75 -5.45 -8.57 -4.07
C ARG A 75 -4.20 -7.80 -3.63
N LEU A 76 -4.13 -6.51 -3.94
CA LEU A 76 -3.02 -5.64 -3.53
C LEU A 76 -3.06 -5.36 -2.03
N ALA A 77 -4.25 -5.07 -1.53
CA ALA A 77 -4.46 -4.91 -0.09
C ALA A 77 -4.10 -6.22 0.65
N ASP A 78 -4.47 -7.37 0.11
CA ASP A 78 -4.19 -8.67 0.72
C ASP A 78 -2.68 -8.97 0.71
N ALA A 79 -1.96 -8.64 -0.37
CA ALA A 79 -0.52 -8.78 -0.45
C ALA A 79 0.22 -7.93 0.61
N TYR A 80 -0.18 -6.67 0.80
CA TYR A 80 0.43 -5.82 1.83
C TYR A 80 0.10 -6.29 3.25
N ARG A 81 -1.12 -6.79 3.51
CA ARG A 81 -1.45 -7.41 4.79
C ARG A 81 -0.58 -8.64 5.06
N ALA A 82 -0.46 -9.53 4.08
CA ALA A 82 0.36 -10.74 4.19
C ALA A 82 1.85 -10.42 4.39
N ALA A 83 2.34 -9.32 3.81
CA ALA A 83 3.72 -8.85 4.01
C ALA A 83 3.98 -8.22 5.39
N GLY A 84 2.95 -8.05 6.23
CA GLY A 84 3.07 -7.54 7.59
C GLY A 84 2.84 -6.03 7.71
N ALA A 85 1.95 -5.45 6.90
CA ALA A 85 1.55 -4.05 7.02
C ALA A 85 1.15 -3.65 8.45
N ASP A 86 1.69 -2.52 8.91
CA ASP A 86 1.19 -1.86 10.12
C ASP A 86 -0.22 -1.31 9.86
N LEU A 87 -1.21 -1.88 10.55
CA LEU A 87 -2.63 -1.57 10.35
C LEU A 87 -3.02 -0.18 10.87
N GLU A 88 -2.34 0.34 11.89
CA GLU A 88 -2.60 1.69 12.40
C GLU A 88 -2.10 2.74 11.39
N VAL A 89 -0.92 2.51 10.80
CA VAL A 89 -0.40 3.33 9.70
C VAL A 89 -1.34 3.27 8.50
N ALA A 90 -1.81 2.08 8.14
CA ALA A 90 -2.74 1.89 7.04
C ALA A 90 -4.06 2.65 7.22
N ASP A 91 -4.68 2.57 8.40
CA ASP A 91 -5.94 3.29 8.65
C ASP A 91 -5.76 4.81 8.60
N ARG A 92 -4.67 5.34 9.18
CA ARG A 92 -4.36 6.77 9.11
C ARG A 92 -4.15 7.24 7.67
N GLN A 93 -3.43 6.45 6.87
CA GLN A 93 -3.16 6.78 5.47
C GLN A 93 -4.44 6.68 4.62
N ARG A 94 -5.26 5.64 4.83
CA ARG A 94 -6.59 5.46 4.21
C ARG A 94 -7.49 6.67 4.44
N LEU A 95 -7.65 7.09 5.70
CA LEU A 95 -8.45 8.26 6.07
C LEU A 95 -7.95 9.55 5.41
N TRP A 96 -6.64 9.68 5.22
CA TRP A 96 -6.07 10.82 4.51
C TRP A 96 -6.42 10.80 3.02
N VAL A 97 -6.29 9.66 2.34
CA VAL A 97 -6.64 9.50 0.91
C VAL A 97 -8.11 9.85 0.66
N LEU A 98 -9.01 9.38 1.53
CA LEU A 98 -10.45 9.65 1.44
C LEU A 98 -10.78 11.14 1.56
N ARG A 99 -9.96 11.91 2.28
CA ARG A 99 -10.16 13.36 2.48
C ARG A 99 -9.53 14.20 1.39
N GLN A 100 -8.74 13.62 0.49
CA GLN A 100 -8.20 14.36 -0.64
C GLN A 100 -9.32 14.64 -1.65
N PRO A 101 -9.44 15.88 -2.17
CA PRO A 101 -10.28 16.13 -3.34
C PRO A 101 -9.83 15.19 -4.48
N GLY A 102 -10.78 14.59 -5.20
CA GLY A 102 -10.46 13.67 -6.29
C GLY A 102 -9.66 14.38 -7.38
N ILE A 103 -8.43 13.91 -7.63
CA ILE A 103 -7.84 14.03 -8.95
C ILE A 103 -8.28 12.75 -9.66
N LEU A 104 -9.34 12.88 -10.47
CA LEU A 104 -9.71 11.91 -11.49
C LEU A 104 -8.82 12.15 -12.71
#